data_AF-A0A2G6MQ44-F1
#
_entry.id   AF-A0A2G6MQ44-F1
#
_cell.length_a   1.000
_cell.length_b   1.000
_cell.length_c   1.000
_cell.angle_alpha   90.00
_cell.angle_beta   90.00
_cell.angle_gamma   90.00
#
_symmetry.space_group_name_H-M   'P 1'
#
loop_
_entity.id
_entity.type
_entity.pdbx_description
1 polymer ?
#
loop_
_entity_poly.entity_id
_entity_poly.type
_entity_poly.pdbx_seq_one_letter_code
_entity_poly.pdbx_strand_id
1 'polypeptide(L)'
;MKYVFRSSTYIFLKRGIDLVTTMCYVALLCIAVSFSSSYASDENVTSSFSKQTNSRERVRLLKAITDNKGAINVTEAKAMLNLGLSDKKPNVAMEAVLQVGKLKYEEFEGQIIQTYTNASKRYKGHSESVRLACIKSLGKLKGERTASFLARELAKDQGTVQGGFLLHAARELKDPSLIKALERYSLKMAEQIEKGKAAGDDPMLYSRAKQHYELAENTIQLLRDHEGGIK
;
A
#
# COMPACT_ATOMS: atom_id res chain seq x y z
N MET A 1 -2.43 -9.62 -90.28
CA MET A 1 -3.51 -10.15 -89.41
C MET A 1 -2.88 -11.06 -88.36
N LYS A 2 -3.22 -10.88 -87.07
CA LYS A 2 -3.25 -11.88 -85.98
C LYS A 2 -1.89 -12.37 -85.42
N TYR A 3 -1.65 -12.54 -84.12
CA TYR A 3 -2.33 -12.21 -82.86
C TYR A 3 -1.24 -12.17 -81.76
N VAL A 4 -1.34 -11.21 -80.85
CA VAL A 4 -0.55 -11.15 -79.61
C VAL A 4 -1.18 -12.11 -78.60
N PHE A 5 -0.42 -13.07 -78.07
CA PHE A 5 -0.89 -13.94 -76.98
C PHE A 5 0.26 -14.37 -76.06
N ARG A 6 0.73 -13.47 -75.19
CA ARG A 6 1.53 -13.84 -74.00
C ARG A 6 1.31 -12.84 -72.86
N SER A 7 0.20 -12.98 -72.12
CA SER A 7 -0.04 -12.16 -70.91
C SER A 7 -1.04 -12.81 -69.93
N SER A 8 -1.00 -14.14 -69.72
CA SER A 8 -1.91 -14.77 -68.74
C SER A 8 -1.25 -15.72 -67.76
N THR A 9 -0.11 -16.33 -68.10
CA THR A 9 0.59 -17.29 -67.22
C THR A 9 1.44 -16.60 -66.14
N TYR A 10 1.99 -15.41 -66.42
CA TYR A 10 2.80 -14.68 -65.43
C TYR A 10 2.00 -14.09 -64.26
N ILE A 11 0.71 -13.78 -64.48
CA ILE A 11 -0.17 -13.19 -63.45
C ILE A 11 -0.59 -14.26 -62.43
N PHE A 12 -0.78 -15.51 -62.88
CA PHE A 12 -1.16 -16.62 -61.99
C PHE A 12 -0.01 -17.07 -61.09
N LEU A 13 1.23 -17.13 -61.61
CA LEU A 13 2.38 -17.51 -60.80
C LEU A 13 2.69 -16.49 -59.70
N LYS A 14 2.57 -15.20 -60.00
CA LYS A 14 2.83 -14.11 -59.05
C LYS A 14 1.79 -14.07 -57.91
N ARG A 15 0.51 -14.25 -58.23
CA ARG A 15 -0.58 -14.31 -57.23
C ARG A 15 -0.51 -15.55 -56.32
N GLY A 16 -0.04 -16.69 -56.82
CA GLY A 16 0.14 -17.90 -56.02
C GLY A 16 1.26 -17.76 -54.99
N ILE A 17 2.39 -17.14 -55.38
CA ILE A 17 3.51 -16.87 -54.48
C ILE A 17 3.11 -15.83 -53.42
N ASP A 18 2.39 -14.77 -53.79
CA ASP A 18 1.90 -13.78 -52.82
C ASP A 18 0.94 -14.42 -51.79
N LEU A 19 0.05 -15.33 -52.20
CA LEU A 19 -0.87 -15.99 -51.28
C LEU A 19 -0.15 -16.87 -50.25
N VAL A 20 0.82 -17.69 -50.70
CA VAL A 20 1.59 -18.59 -49.81
C VAL A 20 2.45 -17.77 -48.85
N THR A 21 3.09 -16.70 -49.33
CA THR A 21 3.91 -15.83 -48.48
C THR A 21 3.04 -15.13 -47.43
N THR A 22 1.85 -14.65 -47.81
CA THR A 22 0.91 -14.02 -46.87
C THR A 22 0.38 -15.02 -45.84
N MET A 23 0.09 -16.26 -46.23
CA MET A 23 -0.32 -17.31 -45.30
C MET A 23 0.80 -17.70 -44.33
N CYS A 24 2.07 -17.72 -44.78
CA CYS A 24 3.22 -17.92 -43.90
C CYS A 24 3.40 -16.76 -42.90
N TYR A 25 3.17 -15.51 -43.32
CA TYR A 25 3.20 -14.35 -42.41
C TYR A 25 2.06 -14.38 -41.39
N VAL A 26 0.85 -14.75 -41.80
CA VAL A 26 -0.29 -14.90 -40.87
C VAL A 26 -0.03 -16.05 -39.89
N ALA A 27 0.52 -17.18 -40.34
CA ALA A 27 0.89 -18.28 -39.46
C ALA A 27 2.00 -17.89 -38.47
N LEU A 28 3.01 -17.13 -38.90
CA LEU A 28 4.05 -16.59 -38.01
C LEU A 28 3.50 -15.55 -37.02
N LEU A 29 2.52 -14.73 -37.42
CA LEU A 29 1.78 -13.83 -36.53
C LEU A 29 0.92 -14.61 -35.52
N CYS A 30 0.25 -15.69 -35.94
CA CYS A 30 -0.51 -16.56 -35.05
C CYS A 30 0.40 -17.31 -34.07
N ILE A 31 1.62 -17.68 -34.47
CA ILE A 31 2.63 -18.27 -33.58
C ILE A 31 3.16 -17.18 -32.63
N ALA A 32 3.43 -15.96 -33.08
CA ALA A 32 3.88 -14.86 -32.21
C ALA A 32 2.80 -14.42 -31.19
N VAL A 33 1.52 -14.40 -31.58
CA VAL A 33 0.39 -14.15 -30.68
C VAL A 33 0.20 -15.33 -29.72
N SER A 34 0.38 -16.56 -30.18
CA SER A 34 0.37 -17.75 -29.33
C SER A 34 1.52 -17.71 -28.31
N PHE A 35 2.74 -17.38 -28.71
CA PHE A 35 3.90 -17.24 -27.81
C PHE A 35 3.78 -16.05 -26.84
N SER A 36 3.10 -14.97 -27.23
CA SER A 36 2.79 -13.86 -26.33
C SER A 36 1.72 -14.24 -25.30
N SER A 37 0.86 -15.21 -25.61
CA SER A 37 -0.11 -15.79 -24.65
C SER A 37 0.50 -16.88 -23.78
N SER A 38 1.57 -17.56 -24.23
CA SER A 38 2.21 -18.69 -23.53
C SER A 38 3.26 -18.30 -22.50
N TYR A 39 3.51 -17.00 -22.27
CA TYR A 39 4.16 -16.53 -21.04
C TYR A 39 3.19 -16.43 -19.84
N ALA A 40 1.93 -16.83 -20.01
CA ALA A 40 1.04 -17.19 -18.91
C ALA A 40 1.24 -18.66 -18.53
N SER A 41 2.44 -19.04 -18.07
CA SER A 41 2.62 -20.32 -17.38
C SER A 41 2.41 -20.12 -15.87
N ASP A 42 1.15 -20.19 -15.45
CA ASP A 42 0.59 -20.99 -14.34
C ASP A 42 1.39 -21.25 -13.04
N GLU A 43 2.40 -20.45 -12.69
CA GLU A 43 2.77 -20.28 -11.28
C GLU A 43 1.97 -19.11 -10.73
N ASN A 44 0.84 -19.44 -10.06
CA ASN A 44 0.09 -18.49 -9.25
C ASN A 44 1.08 -17.72 -8.37
N VAL A 45 1.11 -16.39 -8.46
CA VAL A 45 2.08 -15.53 -7.73
C VAL A 45 2.02 -15.78 -6.21
N THR A 46 0.86 -16.20 -5.71
CA THR A 46 0.67 -16.66 -4.32
C THR A 46 1.48 -17.93 -4.02
N SER A 47 1.56 -18.88 -4.96
CA SER A 47 2.37 -20.09 -4.86
C SER A 47 3.86 -19.77 -4.92
N SER A 48 4.28 -18.83 -5.76
CA SER A 48 5.67 -18.35 -5.77
C SER A 48 6.00 -17.69 -4.43
N PHE A 49 5.11 -16.85 -3.89
CA PHE A 49 5.28 -16.21 -2.57
C PHE A 49 5.44 -17.23 -1.43
N SER A 50 4.61 -18.27 -1.38
CA SER A 50 4.65 -19.28 -0.31
C SER A 50 5.88 -20.19 -0.37
N LYS A 51 6.42 -20.43 -1.57
CA LYS A 51 7.66 -21.22 -1.78
C LYS A 51 8.93 -20.43 -1.44
N GLN A 52 8.90 -19.10 -1.41
CA GLN A 52 10.10 -18.29 -1.15
C GLN A 52 10.51 -18.31 0.34
N THR A 53 11.68 -18.88 0.63
CA THR A 53 12.28 -18.84 1.98
C THR A 53 12.94 -17.49 2.28
N ASN A 54 13.40 -16.77 1.26
CA ASN A 54 14.07 -15.48 1.38
C ASN A 54 13.08 -14.34 1.65
N SER A 55 13.26 -13.64 2.78
CA SER A 55 12.38 -12.53 3.16
C SER A 55 12.49 -11.31 2.24
N ARG A 56 13.64 -11.09 1.58
CA ARG A 56 13.80 -9.99 0.61
C ARG A 56 12.96 -10.23 -0.63
N GLU A 57 12.91 -11.47 -1.12
CA GLU A 57 12.10 -11.80 -2.30
C GLU A 57 10.61 -11.72 -1.98
N ARG A 58 10.17 -12.18 -0.81
CA ARG A 58 8.79 -11.99 -0.34
C ARG A 58 8.40 -10.50 -0.26
N VAL A 59 9.29 -9.64 0.24
CA VAL A 59 9.06 -8.18 0.21
C VAL A 59 8.95 -7.66 -1.23
N ARG A 60 9.80 -8.12 -2.16
CA ARG A 60 9.74 -7.73 -3.58
C ARG A 60 8.40 -8.11 -4.21
N LEU A 61 7.93 -9.33 -3.96
CA LEU A 61 6.64 -9.82 -4.44
C LEU A 61 5.46 -9.02 -3.87
N LEU A 62 5.50 -8.61 -2.59
CA LEU A 62 4.46 -7.75 -2.01
C LEU A 62 4.45 -6.36 -2.64
N LYS A 63 5.61 -5.79 -2.96
CA LYS A 63 5.70 -4.49 -3.66
C LYS A 63 5.12 -4.57 -5.07
N ALA A 64 5.36 -5.67 -5.77
CA ALA A 64 4.85 -5.90 -7.11
C ALA A 64 3.31 -5.82 -7.21
N ILE A 65 2.57 -6.05 -6.11
CA ILE A 65 1.11 -5.92 -6.06
C ILE A 65 0.67 -4.48 -6.41
N THR A 66 1.35 -3.46 -5.90
CA THR A 66 1.01 -2.05 -6.23
C THR A 66 1.74 -1.53 -7.46
N ASP A 67 2.92 -2.06 -7.76
CA ASP A 67 3.71 -1.61 -8.92
C ASP A 67 3.10 -2.10 -10.25
N ASN A 68 2.40 -3.24 -10.25
CA ASN A 68 1.78 -3.83 -11.44
C ASN A 68 0.24 -3.88 -11.32
N LYS A 69 -0.40 -2.74 -11.05
CA LYS A 69 -1.87 -2.65 -10.98
C LYS A 69 -2.51 -3.18 -12.26
N GLY A 70 -3.13 -4.36 -12.18
CA GLY A 70 -3.82 -5.02 -13.29
C GLY A 70 -3.22 -6.35 -13.73
N ALA A 71 -1.96 -6.65 -13.37
CA ALA A 71 -1.32 -7.94 -13.68
C ALA A 71 -1.61 -9.03 -12.62
N ILE A 72 -1.78 -8.62 -11.36
CA ILE A 72 -2.15 -9.50 -10.25
C ILE A 72 -3.63 -9.29 -9.96
N ASN A 73 -4.42 -10.36 -10.04
CA ASN A 73 -5.84 -10.26 -9.74
C ASN A 73 -6.07 -9.99 -8.25
N VAL A 74 -7.24 -9.42 -7.92
CA VAL A 74 -7.55 -8.99 -6.56
C VAL A 74 -7.52 -10.15 -5.56
N THR A 75 -7.97 -11.34 -5.95
CA THR A 75 -7.99 -12.53 -5.08
C THR A 75 -6.58 -12.98 -4.70
N GLU A 76 -5.67 -13.06 -5.67
CA GLU A 76 -4.26 -13.41 -5.45
C GLU A 76 -3.54 -12.35 -4.62
N ALA A 77 -3.77 -11.07 -4.91
CA ALA A 77 -3.23 -9.97 -4.12
C ALA A 77 -3.65 -10.11 -2.64
N LYS A 78 -4.93 -10.36 -2.38
CA LYS A 78 -5.44 -10.55 -1.01
C LYS A 78 -4.85 -11.80 -0.34
N ALA A 79 -4.69 -12.90 -1.08
CA ALA A 79 -4.07 -14.11 -0.55
C ALA A 79 -2.59 -13.87 -0.15
N MET A 80 -1.81 -13.19 -1.00
CA MET A 80 -0.43 -12.81 -0.70
C MET A 80 -0.34 -11.87 0.50
N LEU A 81 -1.22 -10.88 0.61
CA LEU A 81 -1.26 -9.95 1.73
C LEU A 81 -1.59 -10.68 3.04
N ASN A 82 -2.54 -11.62 3.04
CA ASN A 82 -2.84 -12.47 4.19
C ASN A 82 -1.62 -13.26 4.67
N LEU A 83 -0.88 -13.88 3.73
CA LEU A 83 0.35 -14.59 4.04
C LEU A 83 1.42 -13.65 4.59
N GLY A 84 1.60 -12.47 3.99
CA GLY A 84 2.55 -11.45 4.42
C GLY A 84 2.26 -10.91 5.82
N LEU A 85 0.99 -10.62 6.15
CA LEU A 85 0.57 -10.20 7.50
C LEU A 85 0.83 -11.29 8.56
N SER A 86 0.82 -12.55 8.14
CA SER A 86 1.09 -13.74 8.95
C SER A 86 2.56 -14.19 8.92
N ASP A 87 3.45 -13.44 8.26
CA ASP A 87 4.87 -13.78 8.15
C ASP A 87 5.64 -13.62 9.47
N LYS A 88 6.58 -14.53 9.75
CA LYS A 88 7.43 -14.47 10.95
C LYS A 88 8.50 -13.38 10.87
N LYS A 89 8.82 -12.89 9.67
CA LYS A 89 9.85 -11.87 9.45
C LYS A 89 9.22 -10.47 9.48
N PRO A 90 9.71 -9.56 10.33
CA PRO A 90 9.08 -8.25 10.55
C PRO A 90 9.04 -7.38 9.28
N ASN A 91 10.08 -7.45 8.44
CA ASN A 91 10.14 -6.69 7.20
C ASN A 91 9.06 -7.12 6.19
N VAL A 92 8.71 -8.41 6.14
CA VAL A 92 7.64 -8.93 5.26
C VAL A 92 6.28 -8.48 5.78
N ALA A 93 6.05 -8.61 7.08
CA ALA A 93 4.80 -8.16 7.71
C ALA A 93 4.58 -6.64 7.56
N MET A 94 5.63 -5.84 7.76
CA MET A 94 5.59 -4.40 7.53
C MET A 94 5.23 -4.06 6.09
N GLU A 95 5.85 -4.71 5.11
CA GLU A 95 5.53 -4.47 3.70
C GLU A 95 4.08 -4.84 3.42
N ALA A 96 3.61 -6.00 3.87
CA ALA A 96 2.22 -6.41 3.68
C ALA A 96 1.23 -5.38 4.27
N VAL A 97 1.47 -4.92 5.49
CA VAL A 97 0.69 -3.84 6.11
C VAL A 97 0.68 -2.58 5.25
N LEU A 98 1.84 -2.10 4.79
CA LEU A 98 1.91 -0.90 3.96
C LEU A 98 1.18 -1.05 2.63
N GLN A 99 1.25 -2.24 2.02
CA GLN A 99 0.57 -2.54 0.76
C GLN A 99 -0.95 -2.58 0.92
N VAL A 100 -1.47 -3.14 2.03
CA VAL A 100 -2.90 -3.05 2.39
C VAL A 100 -3.34 -1.58 2.43
N GLY A 101 -2.60 -0.72 3.13
CA GLY A 101 -2.93 0.72 3.21
C GLY A 101 -2.86 1.45 1.87
N LYS A 102 -1.90 1.10 1.00
CA LYS A 102 -1.80 1.68 -0.36
C LYS A 102 -2.97 1.26 -1.25
N LEU A 103 -3.42 0.02 -1.13
CA LEU A 103 -4.52 -0.55 -1.93
C LEU A 103 -5.90 -0.25 -1.34
N LYS A 104 -5.95 0.27 -0.11
CA LYS A 104 -7.17 0.58 0.63
C LYS A 104 -8.09 -0.63 0.82
N TYR A 105 -7.51 -1.80 1.13
CA TYR A 105 -8.29 -2.99 1.45
C TYR A 105 -8.77 -2.94 2.91
N GLU A 106 -9.94 -2.33 3.11
CA GLU A 106 -10.53 -2.05 4.42
C GLU A 106 -10.86 -3.33 5.22
N GLU A 107 -11.12 -4.45 4.54
CA GLU A 107 -11.39 -5.73 5.20
C GLU A 107 -10.22 -6.27 6.05
N PHE A 108 -9.00 -5.79 5.79
CA PHE A 108 -7.79 -6.14 6.55
C PHE A 108 -7.60 -5.30 7.81
N GLU A 109 -8.46 -4.31 8.08
CA GLU A 109 -8.35 -3.42 9.24
C GLU A 109 -8.13 -4.22 10.55
N GLY A 110 -8.95 -5.23 10.78
CA GLY A 110 -8.86 -6.07 11.99
C GLY A 110 -7.50 -6.77 12.11
N GLN A 111 -6.96 -7.27 11.00
CA GLN A 111 -5.66 -7.95 10.97
C GLN A 111 -4.50 -6.96 11.17
N ILE A 112 -4.60 -5.73 10.66
CA ILE A 112 -3.59 -4.69 10.93
C ILE A 112 -3.59 -4.31 12.41
N ILE A 113 -4.76 -4.12 13.02
CA ILE A 113 -4.89 -3.83 14.46
C ILE A 113 -4.34 -4.99 15.30
N GLN A 114 -4.61 -6.24 14.91
CA GLN A 114 -4.06 -7.43 15.58
C GLN A 114 -2.53 -7.49 15.45
N THR A 115 -1.99 -7.16 14.26
CA THR A 115 -0.55 -7.09 14.01
C THR A 115 0.11 -6.04 14.89
N TYR A 116 -0.49 -4.84 14.99
CA TYR A 116 -0.03 -3.77 15.88
C TYR A 116 0.02 -4.22 17.35
N THR A 117 -1.08 -4.83 17.81
CA THR A 117 -1.26 -5.25 19.21
C THR A 117 -0.24 -6.33 19.60
N ASN A 118 -0.04 -7.30 18.71
CA ASN A 118 0.86 -8.44 18.96
C ASN A 118 2.33 -8.18 18.59
N ALA A 119 2.66 -7.00 18.07
CA ALA A 119 4.00 -6.69 17.56
C ALA A 119 5.11 -6.92 18.59
N SER A 120 4.89 -6.55 19.87
CA SER A 120 5.87 -6.74 20.95
C SER A 120 6.17 -8.21 21.23
N LYS A 121 5.17 -9.08 21.13
CA LYS A 121 5.31 -10.53 21.33
C LYS A 121 5.92 -11.22 20.10
N ARG A 122 5.52 -10.80 18.91
CA ARG A 122 5.85 -11.48 17.64
C ARG A 122 7.17 -11.02 17.02
N TYR A 123 7.56 -9.76 17.22
CA TYR A 123 8.71 -9.14 16.56
C TYR A 123 9.64 -8.45 17.57
N LYS A 124 10.26 -9.24 18.45
CA LYS A 124 11.21 -8.72 19.45
C LYS A 124 12.34 -7.93 18.76
N GLY A 125 12.60 -6.71 19.21
CA GLY A 125 13.59 -5.80 18.62
C GLY A 125 13.11 -5.01 17.39
N HIS A 126 11.91 -5.31 16.86
CA HIS A 126 11.33 -4.62 15.68
C HIS A 126 9.88 -4.19 15.89
N SER A 127 9.38 -4.29 17.11
CA SER A 127 7.97 -4.06 17.45
C SER A 127 7.53 -2.64 17.12
N GLU A 128 8.37 -1.64 17.39
CA GLU A 128 8.09 -0.25 17.09
C GLU A 128 7.96 -0.03 15.57
N SER A 129 8.92 -0.49 14.77
CA SER A 129 8.87 -0.34 13.31
C SER A 129 7.62 -0.98 12.69
N VAL A 130 7.21 -2.14 13.20
CA VAL A 130 5.96 -2.81 12.79
C VAL A 130 4.74 -1.98 13.19
N ARG A 131 4.69 -1.46 14.42
CA ARG A 131 3.60 -0.61 14.89
C ARG A 131 3.45 0.68 14.08
N LEU A 132 4.57 1.32 13.73
CA LEU A 132 4.57 2.52 12.89
C LEU A 132 4.04 2.22 11.48
N ALA A 133 4.40 1.07 10.89
CA ALA A 133 3.83 0.62 9.62
C ALA A 133 2.30 0.43 9.72
N CYS A 134 1.82 -0.18 10.80
CA CYS A 134 0.39 -0.34 11.08
C CYS A 134 -0.33 1.01 11.19
N ILE A 135 0.20 1.96 11.97
CA ILE A 135 -0.39 3.30 12.12
C ILE A 135 -0.48 4.00 10.77
N LYS A 136 0.61 3.98 9.98
CA LYS A 136 0.66 4.60 8.66
C LYS A 136 -0.35 3.96 7.68
N SER A 137 -0.53 2.64 7.75
CA SER A 137 -1.53 1.96 6.93
C SER A 137 -2.95 2.32 7.38
N LEU A 138 -3.21 2.31 8.69
CA LEU A 138 -4.53 2.61 9.24
C LEU A 138 -4.98 4.03 8.88
N GLY A 139 -4.09 5.02 8.86
CA GLY A 139 -4.43 6.38 8.40
C GLY A 139 -4.99 6.45 6.96
N LYS A 140 -4.74 5.42 6.14
CA LYS A 140 -5.24 5.32 4.75
C LYS A 140 -6.54 4.53 4.62
N LEU A 141 -6.92 3.80 5.65
CA LEU A 141 -8.08 2.90 5.65
C LEU A 141 -9.24 3.58 6.36
N LYS A 142 -10.40 3.66 5.72
CA LYS A 142 -11.62 4.16 6.35
C LYS A 142 -12.38 3.05 7.08
N GLY A 143 -11.64 2.20 7.79
CA GLY A 143 -12.26 1.11 8.56
C GLY A 143 -13.04 1.64 9.76
N GLU A 144 -14.12 0.95 10.11
CA GLU A 144 -15.07 1.36 11.17
C GLU A 144 -14.42 1.58 12.54
N ARG A 145 -13.31 0.89 12.83
CA ARG A 145 -12.64 0.94 14.13
C ARG A 145 -11.42 1.85 14.12
N THR A 146 -11.01 2.34 12.95
CA THR A 146 -9.73 3.03 12.76
C THR A 146 -9.65 4.31 13.59
N ALA A 147 -10.69 5.16 13.55
CA ALA A 147 -10.71 6.38 14.35
C ALA A 147 -10.65 6.08 15.87
N SER A 148 -11.46 5.13 16.34
CA SER A 148 -11.45 4.72 17.75
C SER A 148 -10.09 4.16 18.20
N PHE A 149 -9.41 3.42 17.31
CA PHE A 149 -8.07 2.90 17.53
C PHE A 149 -7.06 4.04 17.68
N LEU A 150 -7.04 4.98 16.73
CA LEU A 150 -6.11 6.12 16.75
C LEU A 150 -6.32 7.00 17.97
N ALA A 151 -7.58 7.30 18.32
CA ALA A 151 -7.93 8.07 19.51
C ALA A 151 -7.39 7.44 20.81
N ARG A 152 -7.53 6.12 20.95
CA ARG A 152 -7.02 5.38 22.11
C ARG A 152 -5.49 5.41 22.18
N GLU A 153 -4.81 5.27 21.05
CA GLU A 153 -3.34 5.28 21.03
C GLU A 153 -2.77 6.70 21.26
N LEU A 154 -3.43 7.75 20.76
CA LEU A 154 -3.11 9.15 21.09
C LEU A 154 -3.25 9.42 22.60
N ALA A 155 -4.28 8.87 23.24
CA ALA A 155 -4.47 9.02 24.68
C ALA A 155 -3.28 8.47 25.49
N LYS A 156 -2.68 7.36 25.03
CA LYS A 156 -1.54 6.71 25.68
C LYS A 156 -0.19 7.35 25.38
N ASP A 157 -0.03 7.92 24.19
CA ASP A 157 1.25 8.49 23.75
C ASP A 157 1.65 9.70 24.62
N GLN A 158 2.95 9.85 24.90
CA GLN A 158 3.48 10.93 25.74
C GLN A 158 4.39 11.88 24.97
N GLY A 159 4.09 12.13 23.69
CA GLY A 159 4.95 12.93 22.82
C GLY A 159 6.09 12.11 22.23
N THR A 160 5.91 10.80 22.04
CA THR A 160 6.94 9.92 21.46
C THR A 160 6.95 10.01 19.95
N VAL A 161 7.94 9.42 19.27
CA VAL A 161 7.94 9.33 17.80
C VAL A 161 6.63 8.75 17.25
N GLN A 162 6.04 7.78 17.96
CA GLN A 162 4.74 7.20 17.62
C GLN A 162 3.62 8.25 17.57
N GLY A 163 3.64 9.24 18.47
CA GLY A 163 2.71 10.37 18.50
C GLY A 163 2.64 11.12 17.18
N GLY A 164 3.79 11.47 16.60
CA GLY A 164 3.84 12.11 15.27
C GLY A 164 3.18 11.26 14.17
N PHE A 165 3.44 9.95 14.15
CA PHE A 165 2.79 9.04 13.19
C PHE A 165 1.28 8.93 13.42
N LEU A 166 0.80 8.94 14.67
CA LEU A 166 -0.62 8.92 14.99
C LEU A 166 -1.32 10.19 14.51
N LEU A 167 -0.69 11.36 14.69
CA LEU A 167 -1.22 12.64 14.20
C LEU A 167 -1.29 12.66 12.66
N HIS A 168 -0.24 12.18 11.98
CA HIS A 168 -0.27 12.05 10.53
C HIS A 168 -1.37 11.08 10.05
N ALA A 169 -1.54 9.94 10.72
CA ALA A 169 -2.60 9.01 10.40
C ALA A 169 -4.00 9.60 10.62
N ALA A 170 -4.21 10.35 11.71
CA ALA A 170 -5.46 11.07 11.97
C ALA A 170 -5.77 12.09 10.87
N ARG A 171 -4.74 12.85 10.44
CA ARG A 171 -4.85 13.82 9.35
C ARG A 171 -5.18 13.16 8.01
N GLU A 172 -4.58 12.01 7.71
CA GLU A 172 -4.80 11.26 6.48
C GLU A 172 -6.20 10.61 6.44
N LEU A 173 -6.67 10.13 7.60
CA LEU A 173 -7.99 9.51 7.74
C LEU A 173 -9.14 10.50 7.47
N LYS A 174 -8.94 11.77 7.85
CA LYS A 174 -9.92 12.86 7.68
C LYS A 174 -11.27 12.58 8.37
N ASP A 175 -11.25 11.93 9.53
CA ASP A 175 -12.45 11.58 10.30
C ASP A 175 -12.70 12.60 11.44
N PRO A 176 -13.78 13.40 11.40
CA PRO A 176 -14.09 14.40 12.43
C PRO A 176 -14.30 13.82 13.84
N SER A 177 -14.62 12.53 13.98
CA SER A 177 -14.76 11.89 15.30
C SER A 177 -13.47 11.91 16.13
N LEU A 178 -12.32 12.16 15.48
CA LEU A 178 -11.01 12.31 16.13
C LEU A 178 -10.80 13.67 16.80
N ILE A 179 -11.60 14.70 16.52
CA ILE A 179 -11.38 16.07 17.02
C ILE A 179 -11.19 16.10 18.53
N LYS A 180 -12.10 15.47 19.30
CA LYS A 180 -12.00 15.44 20.78
C LYS A 180 -10.73 14.74 21.28
N ALA A 181 -10.26 13.71 20.57
CA ALA A 181 -9.04 13.00 20.95
C ALA A 181 -7.79 13.85 20.65
N LEU A 182 -7.79 14.56 19.52
CA LEU A 182 -6.73 15.48 19.13
C LEU A 182 -6.66 16.69 20.08
N GLU A 183 -7.80 17.26 20.50
CA GLU A 183 -7.84 18.37 21.47
C GLU A 183 -7.22 17.97 22.81
N ARG A 184 -7.56 16.77 23.32
CA ARG A 184 -6.95 16.23 24.54
C ARG A 184 -5.45 15.99 24.37
N TYR A 185 -5.03 15.51 23.21
CA TYR A 185 -3.62 15.29 22.92
C TYR A 185 -2.85 16.61 22.84
N SER A 186 -3.42 17.62 22.18
CA SER A 186 -2.89 18.98 22.07
C SER A 186 -2.70 19.60 23.45
N LEU A 187 -3.73 19.57 24.31
CA LEU A 187 -3.64 20.07 25.68
C LEU A 187 -2.50 19.39 26.47
N LYS A 188 -2.38 18.07 26.36
CA LYS A 188 -1.29 17.30 26.99
C LYS A 188 0.09 17.74 26.48
N MET A 189 0.25 18.00 25.18
CA MET A 189 1.51 18.52 24.62
C MET A 189 1.79 19.94 25.10
N ALA A 190 0.78 20.81 25.19
CA ALA A 190 0.92 22.16 25.74
C ALA A 190 1.40 22.12 27.20
N GLU A 191 0.85 21.24 28.02
CA GLU A 191 1.33 21.04 29.40
C GLU A 191 2.80 20.59 29.47
N GLN A 192 3.22 19.70 28.55
CA GLN A 192 4.62 19.27 28.47
C GLN A 192 5.56 20.42 28.05
N ILE A 193 5.12 21.28 27.12
CA ILE A 193 5.85 22.46 26.68
C ILE A 193 6.07 23.42 27.86
N GLU A 194 5.02 23.71 28.63
CA GLU A 194 5.12 24.62 29.79
C GLU A 194 6.00 24.05 30.91
N LYS A 195 5.88 22.75 31.20
CA LYS A 195 6.77 22.07 32.15
C LYS A 195 8.23 22.14 31.71
N GLY A 196 8.51 21.89 30.42
CA GLY A 196 9.86 21.94 29.88
C GLY A 196 10.48 23.34 29.93
N LYS A 197 9.69 24.40 29.68
CA LYS A 197 10.14 25.80 29.84
C LYS A 197 10.54 26.11 31.28
N ALA A 198 9.72 25.67 32.24
CA ALA A 198 9.95 25.95 33.66
C ALA A 198 11.15 25.18 34.24
N ALA A 199 11.43 23.99 33.73
CA ALA A 199 12.50 23.12 34.21
C ALA A 199 13.89 23.40 33.58
N GLY A 200 13.97 24.23 32.54
CA GLY A 200 15.20 24.37 31.75
C GLY A 200 15.60 23.07 31.04
N ASP A 201 14.60 22.22 30.74
CA ASP A 201 14.77 20.86 30.25
C ASP A 201 15.32 20.76 28.81
N ASP A 202 15.72 19.55 28.43
CA ASP A 202 16.23 19.16 27.11
C ASP A 202 15.48 19.86 25.95
N PRO A 203 16.15 20.76 25.21
CA PRO A 203 15.57 21.49 24.08
C PRO A 203 14.94 20.58 23.02
N MET A 204 15.40 19.33 22.90
CA MET A 204 14.87 18.36 21.94
C MET A 204 13.48 17.84 22.35
N LEU A 205 13.25 17.55 23.64
CA LEU A 205 11.93 17.13 24.13
C LEU A 205 10.92 18.26 24.01
N TYR A 206 11.34 19.46 24.39
CA TYR A 206 10.57 20.69 24.21
C TYR A 206 10.19 20.91 22.73
N SER A 207 11.17 20.79 21.82
CA SER A 207 10.95 20.94 20.37
C SER A 207 9.95 19.93 19.82
N ARG A 208 10.02 18.67 20.24
CA ARG A 208 9.09 17.63 19.78
C ARG A 208 7.67 17.85 20.29
N ALA A 209 7.50 18.16 21.58
CA ALA A 209 6.18 18.45 22.14
C ALA A 209 5.53 19.64 21.42
N LYS A 210 6.31 20.68 21.11
CA LYS A 210 5.87 21.82 20.29
C LYS A 210 5.45 21.42 18.89
N GLN A 211 6.25 20.62 18.17
CA GLN A 211 5.90 20.11 16.85
C GLN A 211 4.60 19.29 16.87
N HIS A 212 4.42 18.46 17.89
CA HIS A 212 3.22 17.64 18.04
C HIS A 212 1.97 18.47 18.39
N TYR A 213 2.12 19.48 19.24
CA TYR A 213 1.06 20.45 19.53
C TYR A 213 0.60 21.14 18.24
N GLU A 214 1.53 21.72 17.49
CA GLU A 214 1.23 22.41 16.22
C GLU A 214 0.58 21.48 15.20
N LEU A 215 1.07 20.24 15.07
CA LEU A 215 0.49 19.26 14.16
C LEU A 215 -0.91 18.83 14.60
N ALA A 216 -1.18 18.71 15.90
CA ALA A 216 -2.50 18.40 16.43
C ALA A 216 -3.49 19.54 16.15
N GLU A 217 -3.14 20.79 16.47
CA GLU A 217 -3.99 21.98 16.20
C GLU A 217 -4.30 22.13 14.70
N ASN A 218 -3.28 22.00 13.85
CA ASN A 218 -3.47 22.03 12.39
C ASN A 218 -4.41 20.92 11.90
N THR A 219 -4.32 19.74 12.51
CA THR A 219 -5.19 18.61 12.16
C THR A 219 -6.62 18.85 12.64
N ILE A 220 -6.81 19.40 13.84
CA ILE A 220 -8.13 19.78 14.36
C ILE A 220 -8.81 20.78 13.43
N GLN A 221 -8.10 21.85 13.03
CA GLN A 221 -8.66 22.86 12.13
C GLN A 221 -9.07 22.25 10.79
N LEU A 222 -8.20 21.41 10.18
CA LEU A 222 -8.50 20.71 8.93
C LEU A 222 -9.78 19.85 9.03
N LEU A 223 -9.98 19.16 10.16
CA LEU A 223 -11.15 18.32 10.36
C LEU A 223 -12.42 19.14 10.56
N ARG A 224 -12.35 20.26 11.30
CA ARG A 224 -13.47 21.20 11.47
C ARG A 224 -13.88 21.84 10.14
N ASP A 225 -12.91 22.20 9.30
CA ASP A 225 -13.17 22.75 7.97
C ASP A 225 -13.88 21.73 7.06
N HIS A 226 -13.49 20.45 7.12
CA HIS A 226 -14.20 19.40 6.41
C HIS A 226 -15.63 19.17 6.94
N GLU A 227 -15.85 19.26 8.26
CA GLU A 227 -17.19 19.12 8.85
C GLU A 227 -18.11 20.29 8.45
N GLY A 228 -17.59 21.52 8.43
CA GLY A 228 -18.33 22.72 8.03
C GLY A 228 -18.69 22.80 6.55
N GLY A 229 -17.96 22.11 5.67
CA GLY A 229 -18.19 22.07 4.22
C GLY A 229 -19.19 21.01 3.74
N ILE A 230 -19.78 20.21 4.63
CA ILE A 230 -20.80 19.18 4.31
C ILE A 230 -22.23 19.75 4.40
N LYS A 231 -22.39 21.07 4.45
CA LYS A 231 -23.71 21.74 4.49
C LYS A 231 -24.30 22.00 3.11
#